data_AF-A0A8T7F3B0-F1
#
_entry.id   AF-A0A8T7F3B0-F1
#
_cell.length_a   1.000
_cell.length_b   1.000
_cell.length_c   1.000
_cell.angle_alpha   90.00
_cell.angle_beta   90.00
_cell.angle_gamma   90.00
#
_symmetry.space_group_name_H-M   'P 1'
#
loop_
_entity.id
_entity.type
_entity.pdbx_description
1 polymer ?
#
loop_
_entity_poly.entity_id
_entity_poly.type
_entity_poly.pdbx_seq_one_letter_code
_entity_poly.pdbx_strand_id
1 'polypeptide(L)'
;MRVYTSTEKRDVKKVPFLELFENRLQGIVSSGSDIERVYVSYFEVGSLDYCCSTNNNRPCGGLRGAPCGHLEALLSEAVIQFGFDAVGRFLRIDTTQVDSIHKILASAGNNTGLYAGEIFSRFLDDLELLELPSSDMPLTTMMWFNG
;
A
#
# COMPACT_ATOMS: atom_id res chain seq x y z
N MET A 1 -15.99 3.85 11.69
CA MET A 1 -14.79 4.62 12.10
C MET A 1 -13.66 3.63 12.32
N ARG A 2 -12.67 3.58 11.41
CA ARG A 2 -11.50 2.71 11.55
C ARG A 2 -10.39 3.58 12.15
N VAL A 3 -10.12 3.39 13.44
CA VAL A 3 -9.02 4.06 14.14
C VAL A 3 -7.79 3.20 13.94
N TYR A 4 -6.80 3.71 13.22
CA TYR A 4 -5.49 3.09 13.13
C TYR A 4 -4.58 3.73 14.18
N THR A 5 -4.32 3.01 15.26
CA THR A 5 -3.24 3.34 16.19
C THR A 5 -1.94 2.85 15.57
N SER A 6 -1.17 3.72 14.93
CA SER A 6 0.24 3.43 14.61
C SER A 6 1.12 4.52 15.21
N THR A 7 2.04 4.10 16.06
CA THR A 7 2.88 4.94 16.93
C THR A 7 4.31 5.10 16.40
N GLU A 8 4.62 4.54 15.23
CA GLU A 8 5.95 4.60 14.61
C GLU A 8 5.98 5.67 13.49
N LYS A 9 7.12 6.36 13.34
CA LYS A 9 7.29 7.39 12.29
C LYS A 9 7.31 6.74 10.91
N ARG A 10 6.18 6.81 10.20
CA ARG A 10 6.04 6.43 8.78
C ARG A 10 7.10 7.10 7.90
N ASP A 11 7.68 6.36 6.95
CA ASP A 11 8.50 6.97 5.90
C ASP A 11 7.61 7.38 4.72
N VAL A 12 6.86 8.47 4.92
CA VAL A 12 5.96 9.06 3.92
C VAL A 12 6.72 9.53 2.67
N LYS A 13 8.04 9.77 2.78
CA LYS A 13 8.86 10.12 1.62
C LYS A 13 9.11 8.90 0.74
N LYS A 14 9.27 7.72 1.34
CA LYS A 14 9.53 6.48 0.61
C LYS A 14 8.25 5.81 0.11
N VAL A 15 7.22 5.73 0.94
CA VAL A 15 5.92 5.13 0.62
C VAL A 15 4.81 6.15 0.93
N PRO A 16 4.57 7.09 0.00
CA PRO A 16 3.58 8.16 0.22
C PRO A 16 2.16 7.65 0.39
N PHE A 17 1.81 6.52 -0.23
CA PHE A 17 0.47 5.94 -0.16
C PHE A 17 0.54 4.43 0.02
N LEU A 18 -0.31 3.92 0.90
CA LEU A 18 -0.38 2.52 1.27
C LEU A 18 -1.77 2.24 1.82
N GLU A 19 -2.39 1.15 1.38
CA GLU A 19 -3.65 0.68 1.93
C GLU A 19 -3.82 -0.85 1.83
N LEU A 20 -4.69 -1.36 2.71
CA LEU A 20 -5.27 -2.69 2.62
C LEU A 20 -6.69 -2.52 2.06
N PHE A 21 -6.85 -2.70 0.75
CA PHE A 21 -8.09 -2.41 0.06
C PHE A 21 -8.52 -3.58 -0.82
N GLU A 22 -9.79 -3.97 -0.69
CA GLU A 22 -10.36 -5.15 -1.33
C GLU A 22 -9.47 -6.40 -1.13
N ASN A 23 -8.93 -6.95 -2.22
CA ASN A 23 -8.07 -8.14 -2.22
C ASN A 23 -6.60 -7.79 -2.47
N ARG A 24 -6.17 -6.56 -2.15
CA ARG A 24 -4.78 -6.14 -2.36
C ARG A 24 -4.19 -5.38 -1.18
N LEU A 25 -2.94 -5.70 -0.88
CA LEU A 25 -2.02 -4.78 -0.24
C LEU A 25 -1.44 -3.93 -1.36
N GLN A 26 -1.72 -2.64 -1.37
CA GLN A 26 -1.42 -1.77 -2.52
C GLN A 26 -0.90 -0.41 -2.08
N GLY A 27 -0.12 0.24 -2.95
CA GLY A 27 0.39 1.57 -2.65
C GLY A 27 1.25 2.20 -3.74
N ILE A 28 1.70 3.41 -3.42
CA ILE A 28 2.62 4.21 -4.23
C ILE A 28 3.96 4.29 -3.50
N VAL A 29 5.03 4.00 -4.23
CA VAL A 29 6.41 4.02 -3.72
C VAL A 29 7.22 5.04 -4.53
N SER A 30 7.99 5.88 -3.85
CA SER A 30 8.79 6.90 -4.53
C SER A 30 10.03 6.30 -5.21
N SER A 31 10.34 6.83 -6.39
CA SER A 31 11.53 6.46 -7.17
C SER A 31 12.84 6.84 -6.49
N GLY A 32 12.83 7.83 -5.59
CA GLY A 32 14.01 8.35 -4.87
C GLY A 32 15.02 9.11 -5.75
N SER A 33 15.00 8.90 -7.07
CA SER A 33 15.90 9.51 -8.06
C SER A 33 15.22 10.54 -8.96
N ASP A 34 13.89 10.55 -8.97
CA ASP A 34 13.06 11.38 -9.82
C ASP A 34 11.77 11.65 -9.06
N ILE A 35 11.44 12.93 -8.85
CA ILE A 35 10.31 13.35 -8.03
C ILE A 35 8.97 13.16 -8.75
N GLU A 36 8.97 13.16 -10.08
CA GLU A 36 7.75 12.99 -10.90
C GLU A 36 7.44 11.52 -11.15
N ARG A 37 8.40 10.63 -10.89
CA ARG A 37 8.26 9.19 -11.07
C ARG A 37 7.93 8.51 -9.76
N VAL A 38 6.79 7.84 -9.75
CA VAL A 38 6.39 6.95 -8.66
C VAL A 38 6.08 5.56 -9.20
N TYR A 39 6.12 4.58 -8.31
CA TYR A 39 5.84 3.19 -8.61
C TYR A 39 4.52 2.76 -7.98
N VAL A 40 3.61 2.30 -8.82
CA VAL A 40 2.36 1.64 -8.43
C VAL A 40 2.69 0.18 -8.17
N SER A 41 2.50 -0.26 -6.92
CA SER A 41 2.91 -1.59 -6.46
C SER A 41 1.79 -2.26 -5.68
N TYR A 42 1.63 -3.57 -5.86
CA TYR A 42 0.65 -4.34 -5.08
C TYR A 42 1.04 -5.81 -4.90
N PHE A 43 0.42 -6.43 -3.90
CA PHE A 43 0.30 -7.88 -3.70
C PHE A 43 -1.17 -8.29 -3.61
N GLU A 44 -1.55 -9.38 -4.28
CA GLU A 44 -2.89 -9.98 -4.17
C GLU A 44 -3.00 -10.87 -2.94
N VAL A 45 -4.14 -10.81 -2.28
CA VAL A 45 -4.45 -11.62 -1.11
C VAL A 45 -4.56 -13.09 -1.49
N GLY A 46 -3.89 -13.98 -0.75
CA GLY A 46 -3.96 -15.43 -0.93
C GLY A 46 -2.97 -16.00 -1.94
N SER A 47 -2.89 -15.46 -3.17
CA SER A 47 -1.88 -15.91 -4.15
C SER A 47 -0.52 -15.28 -3.94
N LEU A 48 -0.47 -14.09 -3.31
CA LEU A 48 0.71 -13.24 -3.24
C LEU A 48 1.29 -12.90 -4.63
N ASP A 49 0.48 -13.02 -5.68
CA ASP A 49 0.82 -12.49 -6.99
C ASP A 49 1.03 -10.97 -6.86
N TYR A 50 1.95 -10.43 -7.63
CA TYR A 50 2.40 -9.06 -7.44
C TYR A 50 2.55 -8.32 -8.75
N CYS A 51 2.57 -6.99 -8.68
CA CYS A 51 2.96 -6.14 -9.79
C CYS A 51 3.70 -4.92 -9.26
N CYS A 52 4.64 -4.42 -10.05
CA CYS A 52 5.23 -3.11 -9.83
C CYS A 52 5.47 -2.43 -11.18
N SER A 53 4.90 -1.24 -11.33
CA SER A 53 4.99 -0.46 -12.56
C SER A 53 5.14 1.01 -12.19
N THR A 54 5.62 1.81 -13.12
CA THR A 54 5.63 3.26 -12.96
C THR A 54 4.23 3.84 -13.21
N ASN A 55 3.97 5.06 -12.74
CA ASN A 55 2.72 5.81 -12.97
C ASN A 55 2.37 6.05 -14.45
N ASN A 56 3.26 5.76 -15.40
CA ASN A 56 2.98 5.77 -16.84
C ASN A 56 2.92 4.37 -17.46
N ASN A 57 2.61 3.35 -16.65
CA ASN A 57 2.44 1.96 -17.08
C ASN A 57 3.68 1.32 -17.73
N ARG A 58 4.90 1.73 -17.34
CA ARG A 58 6.12 0.98 -17.69
C ARG A 58 6.44 -0.03 -16.59
N PRO A 59 6.71 -1.31 -16.92
CA PRO A 59 7.14 -2.31 -15.95
C PRO A 59 8.36 -1.85 -15.16
N CYS A 60 8.40 -2.15 -13.86
CA CYS A 60 9.55 -1.81 -13.04
C CYS A 60 10.78 -2.64 -13.46
N GLY A 61 11.89 -1.98 -13.80
CA GLY A 61 13.14 -2.66 -14.19
C GLY A 61 13.78 -3.53 -13.10
N GLY A 62 13.30 -3.43 -11.86
CA GLY A 62 13.69 -4.29 -10.75
C GLY A 62 12.95 -5.63 -10.71
N LEU A 63 11.91 -5.83 -11.51
CA LEU A 63 11.20 -7.11 -11.63
C LEU A 63 12.05 -8.08 -12.44
N ARG A 64 12.78 -8.96 -11.75
CA ARG A 64 13.66 -9.98 -12.37
C ARG A 64 13.23 -11.39 -11.96
N GLY A 65 11.93 -11.66 -12.04
CA GLY A 65 11.33 -12.93 -11.60
C GLY A 65 11.09 -13.03 -10.09
N ALA A 66 11.33 -11.94 -9.34
CA ALA A 66 11.06 -11.82 -7.92
C ALA A 66 10.53 -10.40 -7.60
N PRO A 67 9.87 -10.20 -6.43
CA PRO A 67 9.48 -8.89 -5.96
C PRO A 67 10.68 -7.93 -5.92
N CYS A 68 10.50 -6.72 -6.45
CA CYS A 68 11.54 -5.69 -6.47
C CYS A 68 11.60 -4.94 -5.13
N GLY A 69 12.63 -4.11 -4.96
CA GLY A 69 12.78 -3.30 -3.73
C GLY A 69 11.61 -2.34 -3.44
N HIS A 70 10.79 -1.97 -4.44
CA HIS A 70 9.57 -1.19 -4.19
C HIS A 70 8.49 -2.02 -3.49
N LEU A 71 8.34 -3.29 -3.87
CA LEU A 71 7.40 -4.22 -3.23
C LEU A 71 7.85 -4.57 -1.81
N GLU A 72 9.16 -4.73 -1.59
CA GLU A 72 9.73 -4.87 -0.25
C GLU A 72 9.46 -3.64 0.62
N ALA A 73 9.68 -2.43 0.09
CA ALA A 73 9.40 -1.18 0.81
C ALA A 73 7.91 -1.05 1.15
N LEU A 74 7.01 -1.37 0.21
CA LEU A 74 5.57 -1.36 0.43
C LEU A 74 5.17 -2.32 1.56
N LEU A 75 5.64 -3.57 1.51
CA LEU A 75 5.33 -4.58 2.52
C LEU A 75 5.92 -4.22 3.89
N SER A 76 7.13 -3.68 3.92
CA SER A 76 7.77 -3.22 5.16
C SER A 76 6.98 -2.08 5.81
N GLU A 77 6.59 -1.09 5.03
CA GLU A 77 5.76 0.02 5.52
C GLU A 77 4.39 -0.48 6.00
N ALA A 78 3.81 -1.49 5.35
CA ALA A 78 2.57 -2.12 5.80
C ALA A 78 2.71 -2.79 7.16
N VAL A 79 3.82 -3.49 7.39
CA VAL A 79 4.12 -4.09 8.69
C VAL A 79 4.34 -3.01 9.76
N ILE A 80 5.00 -1.90 9.43
CA ILE A 80 5.18 -0.76 10.35
C ILE A 80 3.82 -0.13 10.71
N GLN A 81 2.94 0.06 9.73
CA GLN A 81 1.66 0.75 9.95
C GLN A 81 0.60 -0.12 10.61
N PHE A 82 0.48 -1.37 10.18
CA PHE A 82 -0.62 -2.24 10.59
C PHE A 82 -0.18 -3.35 11.55
N GLY A 83 1.12 -3.60 11.67
CA GLY A 83 1.66 -4.74 12.42
C GLY A 83 1.74 -6.01 11.58
N PHE A 84 2.74 -6.84 11.88
CA PHE A 84 3.06 -8.05 11.12
C PHE A 84 1.88 -9.04 11.06
N ASP A 85 1.24 -9.32 12.19
CA ASP A 85 0.11 -10.27 12.25
C ASP A 85 -1.13 -9.78 11.48
N ALA A 86 -1.41 -8.47 11.51
CA ALA A 86 -2.54 -7.91 10.77
C ALA A 86 -2.32 -8.00 9.26
N VAL A 87 -1.11 -7.69 8.79
CA VAL A 87 -0.72 -7.82 7.38
C VAL A 87 -0.74 -9.28 6.96
N GLY A 88 -0.15 -10.18 7.76
CA GLY A 88 -0.15 -11.61 7.48
C GLY A 88 -1.57 -12.18 7.38
N ARG A 89 -2.44 -11.84 8.35
CA ARG A 89 -3.86 -12.24 8.31
C ARG A 89 -4.58 -11.71 7.08
N PHE A 90 -4.35 -10.45 6.72
CA PHE A 90 -4.97 -9.85 5.53
C PHE A 90 -4.53 -10.56 4.25
N LEU A 91 -3.23 -10.81 4.10
CA LEU A 91 -2.64 -11.51 2.95
C LEU A 91 -2.89 -13.03 2.95
N ARG A 92 -3.49 -13.58 4.01
CA ARG A 92 -3.71 -15.02 4.25
C ARG A 92 -2.41 -15.82 4.36
N ILE A 93 -1.40 -15.21 4.99
CA ILE A 93 -0.12 -15.85 5.31
C ILE A 93 -0.20 -16.43 6.73
N ASP A 94 0.33 -17.65 6.90
CA ASP A 94 0.52 -18.23 8.22
C ASP A 94 1.74 -17.61 8.93
N THR A 95 1.47 -16.66 9.82
CA THR A 95 2.52 -15.95 10.59
C THR A 95 3.20 -16.83 11.65
N THR A 96 2.71 -18.06 11.89
CA THR A 96 3.42 -19.01 12.76
C THR A 96 4.60 -19.69 12.07
N GLN A 97 4.58 -19.75 10.73
CA GLN A 97 5.64 -20.33 9.89
C GLN A 97 6.56 -19.25 9.30
N VAL A 98 6.07 -18.01 9.24
CA VAL A 98 6.73 -16.87 8.61
C VAL A 98 6.94 -15.78 9.65
N ASP A 99 8.18 -15.53 10.03
CA ASP A 99 8.58 -14.62 11.12
C ASP A 99 9.24 -13.32 10.61
N SER A 100 9.32 -13.14 9.29
CA SER A 100 10.03 -12.01 8.68
C SER A 100 9.49 -11.66 7.29
N ILE A 101 9.63 -10.39 6.93
CA ILE A 101 9.23 -9.85 5.61
C ILE A 101 9.95 -10.58 4.47
N HIS A 102 11.24 -10.93 4.64
CA HIS A 102 11.99 -11.66 3.62
C HIS A 102 11.40 -13.04 3.32
N LYS A 103 10.88 -13.76 4.33
CA LYS A 103 10.20 -15.04 4.13
C LYS A 103 8.85 -14.86 3.42
N ILE A 104 8.12 -13.77 3.69
CA ILE A 104 6.92 -13.41 2.91
C ILE A 104 7.27 -13.20 1.44
N LEU A 105 8.31 -12.40 1.17
CA LEU A 105 8.76 -12.12 -0.20
C LEU A 105 9.26 -13.37 -0.93
N ALA A 106 9.90 -14.29 -0.21
CA ALA A 106 10.32 -15.59 -0.76
C ALA A 106 9.14 -16.51 -1.12
N SER A 107 7.98 -16.30 -0.49
CA SER A 107 6.72 -17.00 -0.80
C SER A 107 5.83 -16.27 -1.81
N ALA A 108 6.31 -15.16 -2.38
CA ALA A 108 5.54 -14.39 -3.35
C ALA A 108 5.16 -15.24 -4.57
N GLY A 109 3.99 -14.95 -5.14
CA GLY A 109 3.45 -15.61 -6.32
C GLY A 109 4.13 -15.13 -7.61
N ASN A 110 3.34 -14.94 -8.65
CA ASN A 110 3.80 -14.53 -9.97
C ASN A 110 3.69 -13.02 -10.15
N ASN A 111 4.57 -12.48 -10.99
CA ASN A 111 4.35 -11.13 -11.51
C ASN A 111 3.16 -11.16 -12.48
N THR A 112 2.07 -10.48 -12.14
CA THR A 112 0.85 -10.45 -12.97
C THR A 112 1.06 -9.63 -14.25
N GLY A 113 1.96 -8.65 -14.22
CA GLY A 113 2.11 -7.65 -15.28
C GLY A 113 0.88 -6.76 -15.50
N LEU A 114 -0.11 -6.82 -14.61
CA LEU A 114 -1.35 -6.07 -14.71
C LEU A 114 -1.18 -4.69 -14.08
N TYR A 115 -1.33 -3.64 -14.88
CA TYR A 115 -1.30 -2.28 -14.38
C TYR A 115 -2.58 -1.97 -13.60
N ALA A 116 -2.41 -1.41 -12.41
CA ALA A 116 -3.50 -1.05 -11.50
C ALA A 116 -3.55 0.48 -11.34
N GLY A 117 -3.93 1.17 -12.42
CA GLY A 117 -3.97 2.64 -12.48
C GLY A 117 -4.94 3.26 -11.47
N GLU A 118 -5.96 2.52 -11.04
CA GLU A 118 -6.89 2.90 -9.99
C GLU A 118 -6.21 3.18 -8.64
N ILE A 119 -5.08 2.52 -8.34
CA ILE A 119 -4.29 2.78 -7.13
C ILE A 119 -3.72 4.21 -7.19
N PHE A 120 -3.25 4.63 -8.36
CA PHE A 120 -2.71 5.96 -8.56
C PHE A 120 -3.82 7.03 -8.48
N SER A 121 -5.00 6.78 -9.03
CA SER A 121 -6.15 7.68 -8.87
C SER A 121 -6.53 7.86 -7.40
N ARG A 122 -6.61 6.77 -6.62
CA ARG A 122 -6.91 6.85 -5.18
C ARG A 122 -5.88 7.64 -4.40
N PHE A 123 -4.60 7.52 -4.78
CA PHE A 123 -3.55 8.37 -4.20
C PHE A 123 -3.76 9.86 -4.49
N LEU A 124 -4.18 10.22 -5.70
CA LEU A 124 -4.50 11.62 -6.03
C LEU A 124 -5.69 12.14 -5.22
N ASP A 125 -6.74 11.32 -5.08
CA ASP A 125 -7.90 11.66 -4.25
C ASP A 125 -7.49 11.95 -2.79
N ASP A 126 -6.56 11.15 -2.24
CA ASP A 126 -6.00 11.35 -0.89
C ASP A 126 -5.17 12.63 -0.77
N LEU A 127 -4.47 13.05 -1.83
CA LEU A 127 -3.75 14.33 -1.86
C LEU A 127 -4.72 15.51 -1.86
N GLU A 128 -5.79 15.45 -2.65
CA GLU A 128 -6.82 16.49 -2.68
C GLU A 128 -7.45 16.68 -1.29
N LEU A 129 -7.66 15.60 -0.53
CA LEU A 129 -8.15 15.66 0.85
C LEU A 129 -7.19 16.40 1.80
N LEU A 130 -5.88 16.37 1.55
CA LEU A 130 -4.88 17.08 2.35
C LEU A 130 -4.77 18.58 1.99
N GLU A 131 -5.18 18.96 0.78
CA GLU A 131 -5.20 20.35 0.31
C GLU A 131 -6.48 21.11 0.72
N LEU A 132 -7.48 20.40 1.28
CA LEU A 132 -8.66 21.05 1.85
C LEU A 132 -8.24 21.92 3.06
N PRO A 133 -8.66 23.19 3.12
CA PRO A 133 -8.40 24.02 4.29
C PRO A 133 -8.98 23.34 5.52
N SER A 134 -8.19 23.25 6.60
CA SER A 134 -8.66 22.72 7.89
C SER A 134 -9.86 23.55 8.33
N SER A 135 -11.05 22.98 8.19
CA SER A 135 -12.28 23.64 8.59
C SER A 135 -12.52 23.37 10.07
N ASP A 136 -12.51 24.42 10.87
CA ASP A 136 -12.99 24.40 12.26
C ASP A 136 -14.54 24.31 12.33
N MET A 137 -15.23 24.21 11.18
CA MET A 137 -16.66 23.94 11.20
C MET A 137 -16.89 22.49 11.60
N PRO A 138 -17.72 22.22 12.63
CA PRO A 138 -18.11 20.87 12.95
C PRO A 138 -18.71 20.24 11.69
N LEU A 139 -18.13 19.12 11.25
CA LEU A 139 -18.65 18.31 10.16
C LEU A 139 -20.11 17.99 10.48
N THR A 140 -21.03 18.76 9.88
CA THR A 140 -22.47 18.55 10.03
C THR A 140 -22.87 17.41 9.10
N THR A 141 -22.41 16.21 9.44
CA THR A 141 -22.90 14.95 8.86
C THR A 141 -23.07 13.95 10.01
N MET A 142 -24.00 14.26 10.91
CA MET A 142 -24.74 13.29 11.74
C MET A 142 -26.11 13.88 12.10
N MET A 143 -26.89 14.26 11.09
CA MET A 143 -28.35 14.36 11.24
C MET A 143 -28.98 13.15 10.57
N TRP A 144 -29.18 12.08 11.35
CA TRP A 144 -30.46 11.35 11.48
C TRP A 144 -30.27 9.95 12.06
N PHE A 145 -30.43 9.85 13.39
CA PHE A 145 -31.25 8.80 14.02
C PHE A 145 -31.93 9.42 15.24
N ASN A 146 -33.14 9.95 15.04
CA ASN A 146 -34.18 9.91 16.07
C ASN A 146 -35.54 10.08 15.38
N GLY A 147 -36.31 9.00 15.39
CA GLY A 147 -37.61 8.84 14.75
C GLY A 147 -37.92 7.37 14.63
#